data_AF-R4FJ89-F1
#
_entry.id   AF-R4FJ89-F1
#
_cell.length_a   1.000
_cell.length_b   1.000
_cell.length_c   1.000
_cell.angle_alpha   90.00
_cell.angle_beta   90.00
_cell.angle_gamma   90.00
#
_symmetry.space_group_name_H-M   'P 1'
#
loop_
_entity.id
_entity.type
_entity.pdbx_description
1 polymer ?
#
loop_
_entity_poly.entity_id
_entity_poly.type
_entity_poly.pdbx_seq_one_letter_code
_entity_poly.pdbx_strand_id
1 'polypeptide(L)'
;HKVRLLPERMVLQNTDYKYVNLVDGFGSFKHDFATAEDCLFRNDDRCNSQGAFQVDLIGTGLAIDKSVKWESYGYYSRVQSLNRSHNDQKIRGVCGGTCGGCRPNGPLKVNIFSDDQPNTISAEFCQEM
;
A
#
# COMPACT_ATOMS: atom_id res chain seq x y z
N HIS A 1 -6.53 -10.33 -4.82
CA HIS A 1 -7.00 -9.19 -4.02
C HIS A 1 -7.30 -8.02 -4.97
N LYS A 2 -8.29 -7.17 -4.67
CA LYS A 2 -8.66 -6.04 -5.55
C LYS A 2 -8.64 -4.75 -4.73
N VAL A 3 -8.23 -3.64 -5.34
CA VAL A 3 -8.29 -2.29 -4.78
C VAL A 3 -8.82 -1.36 -5.86
N ARG A 4 -9.57 -0.33 -5.49
CA ARG A 4 -10.10 0.63 -6.47
C ARG A 4 -9.04 1.65 -6.84
N LEU A 5 -8.83 1.82 -8.15
CA LEU A 5 -8.09 2.95 -8.71
C LEU A 5 -9.09 4.06 -9.07
N LEU A 6 -8.73 5.30 -8.75
CA LEU A 6 -9.39 6.52 -9.23
C LEU A 6 -8.54 7.09 -10.38
N PRO A 7 -8.88 6.82 -11.65
CA PRO A 7 -8.03 7.16 -12.79
C PRO A 7 -7.82 8.67 -12.96
N GLU A 8 -8.81 9.49 -12.60
CA GLU A 8 -8.79 10.95 -12.76
C GLU A 8 -7.69 11.61 -11.93
N ARG A 9 -7.27 10.93 -10.84
CA ARG A 9 -6.25 11.43 -9.91
C ARG A 9 -5.05 10.49 -9.82
N MET A 10 -5.11 9.35 -10.48
CA MET A 10 -4.16 8.24 -10.35
C MET A 10 -3.88 7.88 -8.88
N VAL A 11 -4.96 7.61 -8.13
CA VAL A 11 -4.89 7.29 -6.69
C VAL A 11 -5.59 5.97 -6.41
N LEU A 12 -4.93 5.11 -5.62
CA LEU A 12 -5.59 3.94 -5.03
C LEU A 12 -6.46 4.39 -3.85
N GLN A 13 -7.75 4.09 -3.90
CA GLN A 13 -8.68 4.41 -2.82
C GLN A 13 -8.51 3.40 -1.68
N ASN A 14 -7.75 3.76 -0.66
CA ASN A 14 -7.40 2.85 0.45
C ASN A 14 -8.54 2.56 1.43
N THR A 15 -9.53 3.42 1.50
CA THR A 15 -10.71 3.28 2.37
C THR A 15 -11.89 2.58 1.67
N ASP A 16 -11.72 2.08 0.43
CA ASP A 16 -12.75 1.29 -0.25
C ASP A 16 -12.75 -0.17 0.23
N TYR A 17 -13.65 -0.45 1.16
CA TYR A 17 -13.79 -1.77 1.75
C TYR A 17 -14.64 -2.77 0.95
N LYS A 18 -15.09 -2.41 -0.27
CA LYS A 18 -15.89 -3.29 -1.13
C LYS A 18 -15.18 -4.60 -1.46
N TYR A 19 -13.85 -4.56 -1.55
CA TYR A 19 -13.01 -5.69 -1.95
C TYR A 19 -12.19 -6.30 -0.81
N VAL A 20 -12.44 -5.84 0.43
CA VAL A 20 -11.75 -6.32 1.63
C VAL A 20 -12.49 -7.54 2.17
N ASN A 21 -11.79 -8.66 2.23
CA ASN A 21 -12.23 -9.88 2.89
C ASN A 21 -11.47 -10.04 4.20
N LEU A 22 -12.18 -10.27 5.28
CA LEU A 22 -11.60 -10.65 6.55
C LEU A 22 -11.46 -12.17 6.58
N VAL A 23 -10.37 -12.66 7.16
CA VAL A 23 -10.22 -14.09 7.42
C VAL A 23 -11.04 -14.42 8.64
N ASP A 24 -11.94 -15.41 8.52
CA ASP A 24 -12.78 -15.84 9.63
C ASP A 24 -11.93 -16.19 10.85
N GLY A 25 -12.30 -15.64 12.01
CA GLY A 25 -11.57 -15.83 13.27
C GLY A 25 -10.39 -14.88 13.53
N PHE A 26 -10.01 -14.00 12.59
CA PHE A 26 -8.87 -13.07 12.76
C PHE A 26 -9.27 -11.62 13.09
N GLY A 27 -10.57 -11.31 13.19
CA GLY A 27 -11.07 -10.00 13.60
C GLY A 27 -12.37 -9.61 12.92
N SER A 28 -12.97 -8.51 13.37
CA SER A 28 -14.23 -7.95 12.84
C SER A 28 -14.07 -6.58 12.18
N PHE A 29 -12.89 -5.96 12.27
CA PHE A 29 -12.64 -4.63 11.77
C PHE A 29 -11.91 -4.67 10.44
N LYS A 30 -12.38 -3.89 9.47
CA LYS A 30 -11.70 -3.70 8.19
C LYS A 30 -10.66 -2.60 8.35
N HIS A 31 -9.44 -2.87 7.90
CA HIS A 31 -8.35 -1.91 7.91
C HIS A 31 -8.16 -1.31 6.52
N ASP A 32 -7.71 -0.06 6.50
CA ASP A 32 -7.36 0.65 5.27
C ASP A 32 -6.25 -0.10 4.52
N PHE A 33 -6.35 -0.12 3.19
CA PHE A 33 -5.30 -0.67 2.35
C PHE A 33 -3.97 0.07 2.60
N ALA A 34 -2.87 -0.67 2.53
CA ALA A 34 -1.51 -0.17 2.79
C ALA A 34 -1.28 0.41 4.21
N THR A 35 -2.08 -0.02 5.18
CA THR A 35 -1.97 0.37 6.60
C THR A 35 -1.71 -0.87 7.45
N ALA A 36 -0.86 -0.73 8.48
CA ALA A 36 -0.57 -1.79 9.45
C ALA A 36 -0.59 -1.23 10.86
N GLU A 37 -1.20 -1.97 11.78
CA GLU A 37 -1.53 -1.53 13.13
C GLU A 37 -1.34 -2.69 14.11
N ASP A 38 -1.02 -2.36 15.36
CA ASP A 38 -1.03 -3.30 16.48
C ASP A 38 -1.40 -2.56 17.77
N CYS A 39 -2.05 -3.29 18.68
CA CYS A 39 -2.43 -2.81 20.01
C CYS A 39 -1.66 -3.49 21.15
N LEU A 40 -0.92 -4.56 20.84
CA LEU A 40 -0.42 -5.47 21.84
C LEU A 40 1.05 -5.26 22.19
N PHE A 41 1.78 -4.42 21.45
CA PHE A 41 3.15 -4.10 21.82
C PHE A 41 3.19 -3.09 22.97
N ARG A 42 3.78 -3.45 24.10
CA ARG A 42 4.21 -2.51 25.15
C ARG A 42 5.74 -2.56 25.29
N ASN A 43 6.33 -1.43 25.70
CA ASN A 43 7.79 -1.24 25.79
C ASN A 43 8.51 -2.21 26.76
N ASP A 44 7.78 -3.00 27.55
CA ASP A 44 8.26 -4.00 28.52
C ASP A 44 8.15 -5.47 28.03
N ASP A 45 7.61 -5.72 26.84
CA ASP A 45 7.09 -7.04 26.51
C ASP A 45 8.08 -8.02 25.85
N ARG A 46 8.05 -9.26 26.33
CA ARG A 46 8.60 -10.47 25.68
C ARG A 46 7.82 -10.88 24.41
N CYS A 47 6.81 -10.09 24.01
CA CYS A 47 5.91 -10.35 22.90
C CYS A 47 6.17 -9.40 21.73
N ASN A 48 6.49 -9.97 20.57
CA ASN A 48 6.76 -9.24 19.32
C ASN A 48 5.51 -9.15 18.42
N SER A 49 4.38 -8.69 18.98
CA SER A 49 3.17 -8.48 18.15
C SER A 49 3.41 -7.36 17.12
N GLN A 50 2.95 -7.56 15.89
CA GLN A 50 3.18 -6.61 14.80
C GLN A 50 2.11 -6.73 13.73
N GLY A 51 1.66 -5.59 13.24
CA GLY A 51 0.87 -5.50 12.02
C GLY A 51 1.77 -5.52 10.79
N ALA A 52 1.24 -6.02 9.68
CA ALA A 52 1.93 -5.95 8.40
C ALA A 52 0.93 -5.67 7.28
N PHE A 53 1.39 -4.94 6.27
CA PHE A 53 0.67 -4.74 5.02
C PHE A 53 1.56 -5.07 3.83
N GLN A 54 0.92 -5.44 2.71
CA GLN A 54 1.58 -5.56 1.42
C GLN A 54 0.71 -4.93 0.33
N VAL A 55 1.32 -4.02 -0.42
CA VAL A 55 0.84 -3.53 -1.70
C VAL A 55 1.59 -4.27 -2.78
N ASP A 56 0.88 -4.90 -3.71
CA ASP A 56 1.46 -5.64 -4.82
C ASP A 56 0.72 -5.27 -6.11
N LEU A 57 1.40 -4.51 -6.97
CA LEU A 57 0.92 -4.00 -8.26
C LEU A 57 1.66 -4.63 -9.44
N ILE A 58 2.42 -5.71 -9.18
CA ILE A 58 3.17 -6.40 -10.23
C ILE A 58 2.19 -6.91 -11.30
N GLY A 59 2.54 -6.69 -12.56
CA GLY A 59 1.73 -7.09 -13.71
C GLY A 59 0.49 -6.22 -13.97
N THR A 60 0.31 -5.12 -13.24
CA THR A 60 -0.78 -4.16 -13.52
C THR A 60 -0.34 -2.96 -14.36
N GLY A 61 0.94 -2.85 -14.73
CA GLY A 61 1.50 -1.66 -15.38
C GLY A 61 1.47 -0.40 -14.50
N LEU A 62 1.34 -0.55 -13.18
CA LEU A 62 1.33 0.57 -12.22
C LEU A 62 2.40 0.37 -11.16
N ALA A 63 2.94 1.49 -10.64
CA ALA A 63 3.86 1.52 -9.51
C ALA A 63 3.44 2.61 -8.52
N ILE A 64 3.72 2.42 -7.23
CA ILE A 64 3.48 3.47 -6.23
C ILE A 64 4.43 4.63 -6.48
N ASP A 65 3.89 5.84 -6.59
CA ASP A 65 4.69 7.05 -6.80
C ASP A 65 5.71 7.23 -5.65
N LYS A 66 6.94 7.66 -6.00
CA LYS A 66 8.05 7.82 -5.04
C LYS A 66 7.81 8.89 -3.98
N SER A 67 6.90 9.84 -4.25
CA SER A 67 6.45 10.85 -3.31
C SER A 67 5.57 10.27 -2.20
N VAL A 68 4.93 9.12 -2.39
CA VAL A 68 4.13 8.47 -1.35
C VAL A 68 5.05 8.02 -0.21
N LYS A 69 4.83 8.58 0.97
CA LYS A 69 5.50 8.19 2.21
C LYS A 69 4.51 7.57 3.17
N TRP A 70 5.01 6.85 4.16
CA TRP A 70 4.22 6.38 5.29
C TRP A 70 4.61 7.18 6.51
N GLU A 71 3.60 7.53 7.30
CA GLU A 71 3.76 8.16 8.62
C GLU A 71 3.33 7.17 9.71
N SER A 72 3.94 7.31 10.87
CA SER A 72 3.49 6.62 12.07
C SER A 72 2.27 7.34 12.65
N TYR A 73 1.30 6.61 13.19
CA TYR A 73 0.10 7.19 13.78
C TYR A 73 -0.41 6.32 14.94
N GLY A 74 -1.28 6.89 15.78
CA GLY A 74 -1.75 6.23 17.00
C GLY A 74 -0.76 6.36 18.16
N TYR A 75 -0.92 5.51 19.18
CA TYR A 75 -0.17 5.63 20.44
C TYR A 75 1.04 4.69 20.47
N TYR A 76 2.19 5.22 20.91
CA TYR A 76 3.51 4.56 20.88
C TYR A 76 3.77 3.76 19.59
N SER A 77 3.52 4.40 18.45
CA SER A 77 3.68 3.79 17.14
C SER A 77 5.15 3.49 16.82
N ARG A 78 5.39 2.34 16.20
CA ARG A 78 6.70 1.90 15.71
C ARG A 78 6.60 1.46 14.25
N VAL A 79 7.60 1.83 13.47
CA VAL A 79 7.84 1.30 12.12
C VAL A 79 9.05 0.41 12.21
N GLN A 80 8.87 -0.89 12.02
CA GLN A 80 9.99 -1.84 12.06
C GLN A 80 10.66 -1.97 10.69
N SER A 81 9.85 -2.03 9.63
CA SER A 81 10.35 -2.03 8.26
C SER A 81 9.34 -1.43 7.31
N LEU A 82 9.84 -0.77 6.28
CA LEU A 82 9.06 -0.26 5.16
C LEU A 82 9.92 -0.41 3.90
N ASN A 83 9.64 -1.48 3.15
CA ASN A 83 10.45 -1.88 2.02
C ASN A 83 9.70 -1.64 0.72
N ARG A 84 10.36 -0.95 -0.22
CA ARG A 84 9.94 -0.82 -1.61
C ARG A 84 10.77 -1.81 -2.44
N SER A 85 10.12 -2.52 -3.36
CA SER A 85 10.75 -3.53 -4.22
C SER A 85 10.08 -3.57 -5.59
N HIS A 86 10.71 -4.23 -6.56
CA HIS A 86 10.19 -4.37 -7.93
C HIS A 86 9.85 -3.00 -8.54
N ASN A 87 10.82 -2.08 -8.51
CA ASN A 87 10.66 -0.72 -9.03
C ASN A 87 9.39 -0.01 -8.53
N ASP A 88 9.15 -0.07 -7.23
CA ASP A 88 8.00 0.54 -6.54
C ASP A 88 6.63 -0.11 -6.85
N GLN A 89 6.58 -1.23 -7.57
CA GLN A 89 5.34 -2.01 -7.76
C GLN A 89 4.94 -2.79 -6.51
N LYS A 90 5.89 -3.09 -5.61
CA LYS A 90 5.62 -3.83 -4.39
C LYS A 90 6.13 -3.12 -3.15
N ILE A 91 5.22 -2.81 -2.22
CA ILE A 91 5.54 -2.18 -0.94
C ILE A 91 5.13 -3.10 0.20
N ARG A 92 6.03 -3.37 1.14
CA ARG A 92 5.73 -4.12 2.35
C ARG A 92 6.09 -3.31 3.58
N GLY A 93 5.13 -3.11 4.47
CA GLY A 93 5.36 -2.45 5.75
C GLY A 93 5.10 -3.40 6.91
N VAL A 94 5.91 -3.29 7.95
CA VAL A 94 5.70 -3.94 9.25
C VAL A 94 5.75 -2.87 10.32
N CYS A 95 4.62 -2.64 10.95
CA CYS A 95 4.37 -1.51 11.84
C CYS A 95 3.47 -1.97 12.99
N GLY A 96 3.47 -1.23 14.09
CA GLY A 96 2.62 -1.54 15.24
C GLY A 96 2.81 -0.55 16.36
N GLY A 97 2.55 -0.96 17.59
CA GLY A 97 2.71 -0.11 18.77
C GLY A 97 1.74 -0.49 19.88
N THR A 98 1.55 0.43 20.82
CA THR A 98 0.49 0.33 21.84
C THR A 98 -0.77 1.02 21.29
N CYS A 99 -1.44 0.37 20.36
CA CYS A 99 -2.52 0.92 19.53
C CYS A 99 -2.00 2.02 18.61
N GLY A 100 -0.91 1.66 17.94
CA GLY A 100 -0.21 2.48 16.96
C GLY A 100 0.15 1.66 15.73
N GLY A 101 0.54 2.37 14.68
CA GLY A 101 0.83 1.75 13.40
C GLY A 101 1.49 2.70 12.43
N CYS A 102 1.41 2.35 11.16
CA CYS A 102 1.80 3.22 10.06
C CYS A 102 0.77 3.18 8.94
N ARG A 103 0.63 4.33 8.28
CA ARG A 103 -0.32 4.54 7.18
C ARG A 103 0.30 5.48 6.14
N PRO A 104 -0.23 5.51 4.91
CA PRO A 104 0.19 6.50 3.92
C PRO A 104 0.02 7.93 4.42
N ASN A 105 1.04 8.77 4.24
CA ASN A 105 0.98 10.20 4.49
C ASN A 105 0.39 10.89 3.26
N GLY A 106 -0.94 10.96 3.22
CA GLY A 106 -1.70 11.49 2.09
C GLY A 106 -2.11 10.43 1.07
N PRO A 107 -2.51 10.84 -0.15
CA PRO A 107 -3.04 9.93 -1.16
C PRO A 107 -2.01 8.89 -1.63
N LEU A 108 -2.41 7.62 -1.78
CA LEU A 108 -1.60 6.60 -2.46
C LEU A 108 -1.61 6.84 -3.97
N LYS A 109 -0.80 7.79 -4.41
CA LYS A 109 -0.59 8.06 -5.83
C LYS A 109 0.14 6.89 -6.50
N VAL A 110 -0.26 6.60 -7.73
CA VAL A 110 0.39 5.63 -8.61
C VAL A 110 0.78 6.28 -9.92
N ASN A 111 1.82 5.75 -10.54
CA ASN A 111 2.24 6.12 -11.89
C ASN A 111 2.13 4.92 -12.82
N ILE A 112 2.08 5.19 -14.12
CA ILE A 112 2.26 4.17 -15.15
C ILE A 112 3.70 3.67 -15.04
N PHE A 113 3.85 2.37 -14.87
CA PHE A 113 5.14 1.70 -14.81
C PHE A 113 5.68 1.55 -16.24
N SER A 114 6.78 2.24 -16.53
CA SER A 114 7.29 2.42 -17.88
C SER A 114 8.00 1.20 -18.46
N ASP A 115 8.39 0.20 -17.65
CA ASP A 115 9.01 -1.03 -18.20
C ASP A 115 7.98 -1.94 -18.89
N ASP A 116 6.67 -1.69 -18.68
CA ASP A 116 5.56 -2.31 -19.42
C ASP A 116 5.09 -1.43 -20.60
N GLN A 117 5.79 -0.33 -20.95
CA GLN A 117 5.45 0.42 -22.17
C GLN A 117 5.65 -0.50 -23.38
N PRO A 118 4.63 -0.65 -24.25
CA PRO A 118 4.80 -1.40 -25.48
C PRO A 118 5.95 -0.77 -26.26
N ASN A 119 6.82 -1.61 -26.81
CA ASN A 119 7.97 -1.15 -27.57
C ASN A 119 7.49 -0.31 -28.77
N THR A 120 7.56 1.01 -28.66
CA THR A 120 6.95 1.95 -29.62
C THR A 120 7.73 2.07 -30.93
N ILE A 121 8.85 1.33 -31.06
CA ILE A 121 9.69 1.27 -32.26
C ILE A 121 8.89 0.84 -33.51
N SER A 122 7.74 0.17 -33.33
CA SER A 122 6.84 -0.25 -34.43
C SER A 122 5.43 0.35 -34.35
N ALA A 123 5.19 1.31 -33.45
CA ALA A 123 3.88 1.93 -33.33
C ALA A 123 3.70 3.01 -34.43
N GLU A 124 2.85 2.75 -35.42
CA GLU A 124 2.36 3.78 -36.32
C GLU A 124 1.43 4.71 -35.56
N PHE A 125 1.80 6.00 -35.49
CA PHE A 125 0.92 7.03 -34.99
C PHE A 125 -0.15 7.32 -36.04
N CYS A 126 -1.42 7.05 -35.73
CA CYS A 126 -2.53 7.52 -36.55
C CYS A 126 -2.48 9.05 -36.62
N GLN A 127 -2.16 9.60 -37.78
CA GLN A 127 -2.35 11.02 -38.03
C GLN A 127 -3.84 11.28 -38.19
N GLU A 128 -4.38 12.22 -37.42
CA GLU A 128 -5.74 12.73 -37.63
C GLU A 128 -5.80 13.39 -39.02
N MET A 129 -6.80 13.00 -39.81
CA MET A 129 -7.08 13.56 -41.15
C MET A 129 -7.75 14.92 -41.06
#